data_AF-A0A661SWK4-F1
#
_entry.id   AF-A0A661SWK4-F1
#
_cell.length_a   1.000
_cell.length_b   1.000
_cell.length_c   1.000
_cell.angle_alpha   90.00
_cell.angle_beta   90.00
_cell.angle_gamma   90.00
#
_symmetry.space_group_name_H-M   'P 1'
#
loop_
_entity.id
_entity.type
_entity.pdbx_description
1 polymer ?
#
loop_
_entity_poly.entity_id
_entity_poly.type
_entity_poly.pdbx_seq_one_letter_code
_entity_poly.pdbx_strand_id
1 'polypeptide(L)' 'MIHKINDYHVAQIQIPLLKNKARQQEINDLVLEANAKRYEAYTLEQEAITMVNKDVIYREA' A
#
# COMPACT_ATOMS: atom_id res chain seq x y z
N MET A 1 -5.83 -16.28 -20.09
CA MET A 1 -6.29 -16.85 -18.80
C MET A 1 -5.20 -16.56 -17.78
N ILE A 2 -5.45 -15.69 -16.80
CA ILE A 2 -4.44 -15.32 -15.79
C ILE A 2 -4.29 -16.53 -14.84
N HIS A 3 -3.10 -17.15 -14.82
CA HIS A 3 -2.79 -18.19 -13.84
C HIS A 3 -2.84 -17.56 -12.45
N LYS A 4 -3.78 -18.00 -11.62
CA LYS A 4 -3.91 -17.52 -10.24
C LYS A 4 -2.62 -17.87 -9.47
N ILE A 5 -2.15 -16.92 -8.67
CA ILE A 5 -1.17 -17.23 -7.64
C ILE A 5 -1.82 -18.25 -6.70
N ASN A 6 -1.13 -19.38 -6.46
CA ASN A 6 -1.56 -20.43 -5.56
C ASN A 6 -0.46 -20.64 -4.50
N ASP A 7 -0.73 -21.48 -3.52
CA ASP A 7 0.19 -21.85 -2.44
C ASP A 7 1.56 -22.31 -2.97
N TYR A 8 1.59 -23.08 -4.04
CA TYR A 8 2.83 -23.51 -4.70
C TYR A 8 3.67 -22.32 -5.20
N HIS A 9 3.03 -21.31 -5.80
CA HIS A 9 3.71 -20.08 -6.25
C HIS A 9 4.22 -19.24 -5.07
N VAL A 10 3.48 -19.16 -3.96
CA VAL A 10 3.89 -18.39 -2.77
C VAL A 10 5.04 -19.09 -2.04
N ALA A 11 5.01 -20.41 -1.90
CA ALA A 11 6.04 -21.19 -1.20
C ALA A 11 7.42 -21.09 -1.85
N GLN A 12 7.49 -20.76 -3.15
CA GLN A 12 8.75 -20.59 -3.88
C GLN A 12 9.42 -19.23 -3.65
N ILE A 13 8.69 -18.26 -3.09
CA ILE A 13 9.23 -16.92 -2.83
C ILE A 13 10.26 -17.03 -1.71
N GLN A 14 11.52 -16.74 -2.04
CA GLN A 14 12.59 -16.69 -1.06
C GLN A 14 12.43 -15.45 -0.17
N ILE A 15 12.39 -15.64 1.14
CA ILE A 15 12.32 -14.55 2.11
C ILE A 15 13.72 -14.31 2.68
N PRO A 16 14.36 -13.17 2.37
CA PRO A 16 15.69 -12.86 2.92
C PRO A 16 15.56 -12.49 4.40
N LEU A 17 16.08 -13.34 5.28
CA LEU A 17 16.15 -13.07 6.71
C LEU A 17 17.52 -12.50 7.07
N LEU A 18 17.52 -11.36 7.76
CA LEU A 18 18.75 -10.77 8.25
C LEU A 18 19.22 -11.52 9.50
N LYS A 19 20.54 -11.69 9.62
CA LYS A 19 21.16 -12.27 10.83
C LYS A 19 20.90 -11.38 12.06
N ASN A 20 20.93 -10.07 11.88
CA ASN A 20 20.65 -9.11 12.94
C ASN A 20 19.13 -8.85 13.03
N LYS A 21 18.49 -9.44 14.04
CA LYS A 21 17.05 -9.32 14.26
C LYS A 21 16.61 -7.92 14.67
N ALA A 22 17.44 -7.18 15.42
CA ALA A 22 17.12 -5.80 15.80
C ALA A 22 17.08 -4.88 14.57
N ARG A 23 18.06 -4.99 13.66
CA ARG A 23 18.05 -4.25 12.38
C ARG A 23 16.85 -4.63 11.50
N GLN A 24 16.49 -5.92 11.47
CA GLN A 24 15.32 -6.37 10.71
C GLN A 24 14.03 -5.78 11.26
N GLN A 25 13.90 -5.71 12.59
CA GLN A 25 12.74 -5.09 13.25
C GLN A 25 12.67 -3.59 12.96
N GLU A 26 13.79 -2.87 13.09
CA GLU A 26 13.87 -1.44 12.77
C GLU A 26 13.42 -1.15 11.33
N ILE A 27 13.90 -1.93 10.36
CA ILE A 27 13.48 -1.80 8.96
C ILE A 27 11.98 -2.07 8.81
N ASN A 28 11.47 -3.12 9.46
CA ASN A 28 10.05 -3.47 9.40
C ASN A 28 9.18 -2.35 9.97
N ASP A 29 9.55 -1.78 11.10
CA ASP A 29 8.78 -0.72 11.77
C ASP A 29 8.73 0.54 10.91
N LEU A 30 9.87 0.95 10.32
CA LEU A 30 9.93 2.06 9.36
C LEU A 30 9.05 1.83 8.13
N VAL A 31 9.06 0.62 7.58
CA VAL A 31 8.24 0.27 6.41
C VAL A 31 6.74 0.28 6.76
N LEU A 32 6.36 -0.22 7.93
CA LEU A 32 4.97 -0.18 8.39
C LEU A 32 4.49 1.25 8.58
N GLU A 33 5.29 2.12 9.22
CA GLU A 33 4.96 3.53 9.39
C GLU A 33 4.83 4.25 8.04
N ALA A 34 5.78 4.05 7.12
CA ALA A 34 5.73 4.66 5.79
C ALA A 34 4.50 4.20 4.99
N ASN A 35 4.14 2.92 5.07
CA ASN A 35 2.95 2.39 4.40
C ASN A 35 1.66 2.98 4.96
N ALA A 36 1.56 3.16 6.28
CA ALA A 36 0.42 3.81 6.91
C ALA A 36 0.24 5.24 6.41
N LYS A 37 1.32 6.03 6.40
CA LYS A 37 1.32 7.41 5.87
C LYS A 37 0.95 7.46 4.40
N ARG A 38 1.47 6.53 3.59
CA ARG A 38 1.13 6.45 2.16
C ARG A 38 -0.35 6.16 1.95
N TYR A 39 -0.94 5.29 2.78
CA TYR A 39 -2.36 5.00 2.71
C TYR A 39 -3.22 6.20 3.12
N GLU A 40 -2.85 6.88 4.20
CA GLU A 40 -3.53 8.11 4.64
C GLU A 40 -3.51 9.19 3.55
N ALA A 41 -2.35 9.44 2.95
CA ALA A 41 -2.21 10.40 1.86
C ALA A 41 -3.09 10.05 0.65
N TYR A 42 -3.16 8.76 0.29
CA TYR A 42 -4.03 8.28 -0.77
C TYR A 42 -5.52 8.55 -0.45
N THR A 43 -5.96 8.25 0.77
CA THR A 43 -7.35 8.50 1.17
C THR A 43 -7.70 9.98 1.07
N LEU A 44 -6.84 10.87 1.58
CA LEU A 44 -7.04 12.31 1.50
C LEU A 44 -7.07 12.82 0.05
N GLU A 45 -6.21 12.28 -0.82
CA GLU A 45 -6.24 12.58 -2.25
C GLU A 45 -7.58 12.17 -2.89
N GLN A 46 -8.09 10.97 -2.58
CA GLN A 46 -9.38 10.52 -3.11
C GLN A 46 -10.56 11.36 -2.60
N GLU A 47 -10.52 11.80 -1.34
CA GLU A 47 -11.50 12.72 -0.79
C GLU A 47 -11.48 14.07 -1.52
N ALA A 48 -10.29 14.63 -1.75
CA ALA A 48 -10.12 15.87 -2.50
C ALA A 48 -10.65 15.76 -3.93
N ILE A 49 -10.31 14.68 -4.64
CA ILE A 49 -10.83 14.38 -5.99
C ILE A 49 -12.36 14.30 -5.97
N THR A 50 -12.93 13.62 -4.98
CA THR A 50 -14.38 13.46 -4.84
C THR A 50 -15.08 14.81 -4.63
N MET A 51 -14.51 15.68 -3.79
CA MET A 51 -15.03 17.03 -3.55
C MET A 51 -15.02 17.85 -4.83
N VAL A 52 -13.89 17.91 -5.55
CA VAL A 52 -13.76 18.63 -6.82
C VAL A 52 -14.78 18.13 -7.85
N ASN A 53 -14.91 16.81 -8.00
CA ASN A 53 -15.86 16.25 -8.95
C ASN A 53 -17.31 16.65 -8.60
N LYS A 54 -17.70 16.58 -7.33
CA LYS A 54 -19.06 16.97 -6.88
C LYS A 54 -19.32 18.46 -7.02
N ASP A 55 -18.37 19.30 -6.63
CA ASP A 55 -18.60 20.74 -6.47
C ASP A 55 -18.30 21.55 -7.73
N VAL A 56 -17.49 21.01 -8.65
CA VAL A 56 -17.08 21.71 -9.88
C VAL A 56 -17.66 21.02 -11.13
N ILE A 57 -17.56 19.70 -11.24
CA ILE A 57 -17.95 19.00 -12.48
C ILE A 57 -19.46 18.77 -12.56
N TYR A 58 -20.10 18.39 -11.46
CA TYR A 58 -21.53 18.06 -11.45
C TYR A 58 -22.47 19.20 -11.01
N ARG A 59 -21.94 20.37 -10.64
CA ARG A 59 -22.75 21.58 -10.36
C ARG A 59 -23.09 22.42 -11.60
N GLU A 60 -22.36 22.22 -12.70
CA GLU A 60 -22.57 22.97 -13.97
C GLU A 60 -23.31 22.15 -15.05
N ALA A 61 -23.92 21.02 -14.70
CA ALA A 61 -24.75 20.19 -15.58
C ALA A 61 -26.21 20.16 -15.10
#